data_AF-A0A2E7UXK6-F1
#
_entry.id   AF-A0A2E7UXK6-F1
#
_cell.length_a   1.000
_cell.length_b   1.000
_cell.length_c   1.000
_cell.angle_alpha   90.00
_cell.angle_beta   90.00
_cell.angle_gamma   90.00
#
_symmetry.space_group_name_H-M   'P 1'
#
loop_
_entity.id
_entity.type
_entity.pdbx_description
1 polymer ?
#
loop_
_entity_poly.entity_id
_entity_poly.type
_entity_poly.pdbx_seq_one_letter_code
_entity_poly.pdbx_strand_id
1 'polypeptide(L)'
;MRTVFWSVGVWIAVFGCGDQDTEEPAAAAAEATGGFALEKLDGQWIRIDGNRGDHTHRFAFHRAGDATELWYTNGGFTKRRMEGELRKSDWRFTEILDADEAARWKSGTRDKARLYVKSKPASGGLQVTEVTVQSKDGGESEKPKGGFQEYVPFPESTPFTFRPCDGPLFLGPAASDSAEAAKQLKEEGGPFPGHALGKAIPVGVFTEAAADGDASCTYDMDLFFDDRPATDEGGAAQSALAAGDVVDGQRAWLVSGWYAPYSGNHHFQMYRYRTCEGAERTLLGVQCLEAVLE
;
A
#
# COMPACT_ATOMS: atom_id res chain seq x y z
N MET A 1 -52.73 -35.31 -13.28
CA MET A 1 -53.61 -35.96 -14.28
C MET A 1 -54.18 -34.87 -15.19
N ARG A 2 -53.57 -34.68 -16.38
CA ARG A 2 -54.17 -34.19 -17.64
C ARG A 2 -53.04 -33.84 -18.62
N THR A 3 -52.72 -34.83 -19.42
CA THR A 3 -52.01 -34.74 -20.69
C THR A 3 -52.93 -34.06 -21.71
N VAL A 4 -52.40 -33.13 -22.51
CA VAL A 4 -52.92 -32.87 -23.87
C VAL A 4 -51.73 -32.63 -24.78
N PHE A 5 -51.49 -33.60 -25.66
CA PHE A 5 -50.70 -33.51 -26.87
C PHE A 5 -51.55 -32.88 -27.97
N TRP A 6 -50.98 -31.98 -28.78
CA TRP A 6 -51.35 -31.85 -30.20
C TRP A 6 -50.10 -31.55 -31.02
N SER A 7 -49.73 -32.54 -31.85
CA SER A 7 -48.83 -32.45 -32.99
C SER A 7 -49.69 -32.24 -34.24
N VAL A 8 -49.24 -31.43 -35.21
CA VAL A 8 -49.39 -31.46 -36.69
C VAL A 8 -48.88 -30.08 -37.16
N GLY A 9 -48.06 -29.90 -38.18
CA GLY A 9 -47.57 -30.78 -39.22
C GLY A 9 -46.58 -30.01 -40.10
N VAL A 10 -45.79 -30.78 -40.82
CA VAL A 10 -44.69 -30.39 -41.69
C VAL A 10 -45.19 -29.68 -42.95
N TRP A 11 -44.48 -28.62 -43.36
CA TRP A 11 -44.34 -28.27 -44.78
C TRP A 11 -42.85 -28.15 -45.11
N ILE A 12 -42.37 -29.11 -45.90
CA ILE A 12 -41.11 -29.04 -46.61
C ILE A 12 -41.41 -28.37 -47.96
N ALA A 13 -40.71 -27.29 -48.24
CA ALA A 13 -40.49 -26.82 -49.60
C ALA A 13 -38.97 -26.84 -49.84
N VAL A 14 -38.54 -27.78 -50.68
CA VAL A 14 -37.22 -27.74 -51.34
C VAL A 14 -37.49 -27.20 -52.73
N PHE A 15 -36.80 -26.14 -53.14
CA PHE A 15 -36.08 -26.01 -54.43
C PHE A 15 -35.60 -24.57 -54.58
N GLY A 16 -34.30 -24.41 -54.79
CA GLY A 16 -33.69 -23.13 -55.11
C GLY A 16 -32.18 -23.15 -54.84
N CYS A 17 -31.43 -23.87 -55.69
CA CYS A 17 -29.99 -23.65 -55.83
C CYS A 17 -29.79 -22.22 -56.32
N GLY A 18 -29.16 -21.40 -55.49
CA GLY A 18 -28.60 -20.12 -55.86
C GLY A 18 -27.37 -19.92 -54.99
N ASP A 19 -26.19 -20.10 -55.60
CA ASP A 19 -24.92 -19.66 -55.02
C ASP A 19 -25.02 -18.17 -54.71
N GLN A 20 -25.14 -17.86 -53.42
CA GLN A 20 -24.72 -16.58 -52.88
C GLN A 20 -23.85 -16.89 -51.69
N ASP A 21 -22.54 -16.95 -51.95
CA ASP A 21 -21.49 -16.75 -50.97
C ASP A 21 -21.81 -15.47 -50.21
N THR A 22 -22.54 -15.64 -49.12
CA THR A 22 -22.71 -14.62 -48.11
C THR A 22 -21.75 -15.04 -47.02
N GLU A 23 -20.48 -14.67 -47.19
CA GLU A 23 -19.54 -14.62 -46.08
C GLU A 23 -20.20 -13.76 -44.99
N GLU A 24 -20.78 -14.43 -44.01
CA GLU A 24 -21.13 -13.80 -42.74
C GLU A 24 -19.82 -13.19 -42.23
N PRO A 25 -19.71 -11.86 -42.08
CA PRO A 25 -18.45 -11.27 -41.65
C PRO A 25 -18.15 -11.87 -40.29
N ALA A 26 -17.10 -12.68 -40.23
CA ALA A 26 -16.53 -13.16 -38.98
C ALA A 26 -16.43 -11.92 -38.09
N ALA A 27 -17.13 -11.95 -36.95
CA ALA A 27 -17.12 -10.86 -35.99
C ALA A 27 -15.67 -10.43 -35.83
N ALA A 28 -15.36 -9.20 -36.27
CA ALA A 28 -14.02 -8.68 -36.23
C ALA A 28 -13.53 -8.91 -34.81
N ALA A 29 -12.49 -9.73 -34.65
CA ALA A 29 -11.82 -9.87 -33.37
C ALA A 29 -11.59 -8.45 -32.89
N ALA A 30 -12.14 -8.11 -31.71
CA ALA A 30 -12.00 -6.79 -31.14
C ALA A 30 -10.54 -6.37 -31.33
N GLU A 31 -10.31 -5.25 -32.01
CA GLU A 31 -8.97 -4.69 -32.18
C GLU A 31 -8.29 -4.82 -30.82
N ALA A 32 -7.12 -5.46 -30.81
CA ALA A 32 -6.30 -5.56 -29.62
C ALA A 32 -6.09 -4.14 -29.13
N THR A 33 -6.93 -3.71 -28.17
CA THR A 33 -6.89 -2.38 -27.58
C THR A 33 -5.45 -2.17 -27.17
N GLY A 34 -4.82 -1.16 -27.78
CA GLY A 34 -3.37 -0.96 -27.78
C GLY A 34 -2.77 -1.35 -26.45
N GLY A 35 -1.83 -2.30 -26.50
CA GLY A 35 -1.34 -2.99 -25.33
C GLY A 35 -1.08 -2.03 -24.17
N PHE A 36 -1.60 -2.32 -22.97
CA PHE A 36 -1.36 -1.54 -21.77
C PHE A 36 0.15 -1.26 -21.64
N ALA A 37 0.52 -0.01 -21.91
CA ALA A 37 1.90 0.38 -22.04
C ALA A 37 2.55 0.44 -20.64
N LEU A 38 3.79 -0.03 -20.51
CA LEU A 38 4.49 -0.11 -19.21
C LEU A 38 4.68 1.27 -18.57
N GLU A 39 4.58 2.34 -19.36
CA GLU A 39 4.59 3.72 -18.90
C GLU A 39 3.26 4.19 -18.27
N LYS A 40 2.15 3.45 -18.43
CA LYS A 40 0.82 3.76 -17.87
C LYS A 40 0.52 3.00 -16.57
N LEU A 41 1.54 2.52 -15.88
CA LEU A 41 1.40 1.76 -14.64
C LEU A 41 1.01 2.61 -13.42
N ASP A 42 1.01 3.93 -13.56
CA ASP A 42 0.65 4.86 -12.48
C ASP A 42 -0.70 4.47 -11.84
N GLY A 43 -0.74 4.53 -10.50
CA GLY A 43 -1.93 4.15 -9.73
C GLY A 43 -1.68 3.02 -8.74
N GLN A 44 -2.78 2.53 -8.18
CA GLN A 44 -2.81 1.52 -7.13
C GLN A 44 -3.24 0.17 -7.70
N TRP A 45 -2.67 -0.91 -7.17
CA TRP A 45 -2.88 -2.27 -7.64
C TRP A 45 -3.03 -3.23 -6.47
N ILE A 46 -3.91 -4.21 -6.64
CA ILE A 46 -4.21 -5.25 -5.63
C ILE A 46 -4.01 -6.64 -6.23
N ARG A 47 -3.47 -7.55 -5.42
CA ARG A 47 -3.33 -8.96 -5.82
C ARG A 47 -4.70 -9.59 -5.95
N ILE A 48 -4.89 -10.44 -6.96
CA ILE A 48 -6.04 -11.36 -7.02
C ILE A 48 -5.64 -12.72 -6.44
N ASP A 49 -6.42 -13.19 -5.48
CA ASP A 49 -6.41 -14.58 -5.04
C ASP A 49 -7.77 -15.23 -5.38
N GLY A 50 -7.78 -16.11 -6.39
CA GLY A 50 -9.00 -16.64 -6.99
C GLY A 50 -9.86 -15.53 -7.61
N ASN A 51 -11.00 -15.24 -6.98
CA ASN A 51 -11.95 -14.20 -7.41
C ASN A 51 -11.99 -12.98 -6.46
N ARG A 52 -11.06 -12.89 -5.50
CA ARG A 52 -11.08 -11.84 -4.47
C ARG A 52 -9.79 -11.01 -4.53
N GLY A 53 -9.95 -9.70 -4.34
CA GLY A 53 -8.82 -8.80 -4.10
C GLY A 53 -8.25 -9.04 -2.70
N ASP A 54 -6.95 -9.29 -2.62
CA ASP A 54 -6.24 -9.45 -1.37
C ASP A 54 -5.61 -8.13 -0.93
N HIS A 55 -6.25 -7.49 0.05
CA HIS A 55 -5.87 -6.18 0.54
C HIS A 55 -4.54 -6.20 1.31
N THR A 56 -4.04 -7.38 1.68
CA THR A 56 -2.73 -7.52 2.33
C THR A 56 -1.59 -7.49 1.31
N HIS A 57 -1.87 -7.69 0.02
CA HIS A 57 -0.88 -7.65 -1.07
C HIS A 57 -1.25 -6.58 -2.09
N ARG A 58 -0.55 -5.45 -2.02
CA ARG A 58 -0.91 -4.26 -2.80
C ARG A 58 0.31 -3.38 -3.05
N PHE A 59 0.25 -2.57 -4.10
CA PHE A 59 1.25 -1.54 -4.33
C PHE A 59 0.69 -0.31 -5.01
N ALA A 60 1.39 0.81 -4.84
CA ALA A 60 1.13 2.07 -5.53
C ALA A 60 2.37 2.50 -6.29
N PHE A 61 2.21 2.79 -7.58
CA PHE A 61 3.23 3.47 -8.36
C PHE A 61 3.25 4.96 -8.02
N HIS A 62 4.44 5.50 -7.89
CA HIS A 62 4.66 6.91 -7.59
C HIS A 62 5.77 7.45 -8.48
N ARG A 63 5.60 8.67 -8.99
CA ARG A 63 6.62 9.39 -9.75
C ARG A 63 7.20 10.49 -8.86
N ALA A 64 8.51 10.48 -8.69
CA ALA A 64 9.26 11.50 -7.95
C ALA A 64 10.25 12.18 -8.91
N GLY A 65 9.80 13.21 -9.61
CA GLY A 65 10.54 13.76 -10.76
C GLY A 65 10.63 12.72 -11.87
N ASP A 66 11.85 12.44 -12.34
CA ASP A 66 12.11 11.41 -13.36
C ASP A 66 12.20 9.99 -12.77
N ALA A 67 12.31 9.86 -11.45
CA ALA A 67 12.38 8.56 -10.78
C ALA A 67 10.99 7.92 -10.71
N THR A 68 10.97 6.59 -10.89
CA THR A 68 9.77 5.79 -10.73
C THR A 68 9.92 4.95 -9.49
N GLU A 69 8.97 5.06 -8.56
CA GLU A 69 8.95 4.32 -7.33
C GLU A 69 7.71 3.44 -7.24
N LEU A 70 7.82 2.42 -6.41
CA LEU A 70 6.72 1.57 -6.02
C LEU A 70 6.69 1.49 -4.50
N TRP A 71 5.52 1.72 -3.90
CA TRP A 71 5.30 1.41 -2.49
C TRP A 71 4.59 0.07 -2.38
N TYR A 72 5.22 -0.91 -1.72
CA TYR A 72 4.81 -2.32 -1.76
C TYR A 72 4.46 -2.86 -0.37
N THR A 73 3.35 -3.59 -0.27
CA THR A 73 2.92 -4.34 0.92
C THR A 73 2.69 -5.80 0.54
N ASN A 74 3.26 -6.74 1.31
CA ASN A 74 3.38 -8.16 0.95
C ASN A 74 2.82 -9.15 1.98
N GLY A 75 1.55 -9.00 2.34
CA GLY A 75 0.85 -9.90 3.23
C GLY A 75 0.91 -9.51 4.71
N GLY A 76 1.87 -8.67 5.08
CA GLY A 76 1.94 -8.01 6.38
C GLY A 76 1.54 -6.54 6.30
N PHE A 77 1.97 -5.77 7.29
CA PHE A 77 1.76 -4.31 7.33
C PHE A 77 2.97 -3.52 6.83
N THR A 78 4.10 -4.19 6.63
CA THR A 78 5.36 -3.53 6.24
C THR A 78 5.22 -2.95 4.85
N LYS A 79 5.31 -1.62 4.77
CA LYS A 79 5.30 -0.85 3.53
C LYS A 79 6.73 -0.58 3.11
N ARG A 80 7.10 -1.06 1.93
CA ARG A 80 8.45 -0.96 1.38
C ARG A 80 8.47 0.08 0.29
N ARG A 81 9.45 0.98 0.34
CA ARG A 81 9.76 1.88 -0.77
C ARG A 81 10.67 1.13 -1.74
N MET A 82 10.37 1.17 -3.04
CA MET A 82 11.17 0.49 -4.06
C MET A 82 11.49 1.45 -5.20
N GLU A 83 12.72 1.39 -5.70
CA GLU A 83 13.19 2.13 -6.87
C GLU A 83 13.00 1.29 -8.13
N GLY A 84 12.45 1.89 -9.19
CA GLY A 84 12.12 1.26 -10.45
C GLY A 84 13.14 1.52 -11.56
N GLU A 85 13.49 0.45 -12.28
CA GLU A 85 14.25 0.49 -13.52
C GLU A 85 13.41 -0.13 -14.64
N LEU A 86 13.14 0.66 -15.70
CA LEU A 86 12.49 0.15 -16.90
C LEU A 86 13.49 -0.66 -17.72
N ARG A 87 13.14 -1.90 -18.02
CA ARG A 87 13.91 -2.79 -18.90
C ARG A 87 13.12 -3.08 -20.17
N LYS A 88 13.75 -3.80 -21.10
CA LYS A 88 13.15 -4.13 -22.40
C LYS A 88 11.78 -4.84 -22.30
N SER A 89 11.57 -5.65 -21.26
CA SER A 89 10.40 -6.54 -21.14
C SER A 89 9.60 -6.41 -19.85
N ASP A 90 10.07 -5.59 -18.90
CA ASP A 90 9.44 -5.42 -17.59
C ASP A 90 10.00 -4.19 -16.87
N TRP A 91 9.37 -3.85 -15.76
CA TRP A 91 9.98 -3.03 -14.72
C TRP A 91 10.63 -3.92 -13.66
N ARG A 92 11.82 -3.52 -13.21
CA ARG A 92 12.48 -4.08 -12.04
C ARG A 92 12.41 -3.08 -10.90
N PHE A 93 11.71 -3.41 -9.83
CA PHE A 93 11.69 -2.61 -8.61
C PHE A 93 12.58 -3.25 -7.54
N THR A 94 13.49 -2.49 -6.94
CA THR A 94 14.35 -2.97 -5.84
C THR A 94 14.05 -2.17 -4.59
N GLU A 95 13.89 -2.86 -3.45
CA GLU A 95 13.66 -2.22 -2.15
C GLU A 95 14.81 -1.25 -1.82
N ILE A 96 14.43 -0.03 -1.43
CA ILE A 96 15.34 1.00 -0.93
C ILE A 96 15.52 0.75 0.57
N LEU A 97 16.77 0.58 0.98
CA LEU A 97 17.12 0.31 2.38
C LEU A 97 17.70 1.57 3.02
N ASP A 98 17.33 1.84 4.27
CA ASP A 98 18.07 2.79 5.10
C ASP A 98 19.47 2.25 5.47
N ALA A 99 20.27 3.04 6.18
CA ALA A 99 21.64 2.67 6.52
C ALA A 99 21.73 1.41 7.39
N ASP A 100 20.85 1.26 8.37
CA ASP A 100 20.85 0.14 9.32
C ASP A 100 20.34 -1.13 8.66
N GLU A 101 19.29 -0.98 7.87
CA GLU A 101 18.73 -2.00 6.99
C GLU A 101 19.73 -2.49 5.94
N ALA A 102 20.49 -1.59 5.32
CA ALA A 102 21.55 -1.93 4.38
C ALA A 102 22.69 -2.68 5.07
N ALA A 103 23.05 -2.31 6.30
CA ALA A 103 24.05 -3.04 7.10
C ALA A 103 23.57 -4.46 7.45
N ARG A 104 22.30 -4.61 7.86
CA ARG A 104 21.67 -5.93 8.10
C ARG A 104 21.61 -6.79 6.84
N TRP A 105 21.29 -6.18 5.69
CA TRP A 105 21.32 -6.88 4.41
C TRP A 105 22.72 -7.36 4.02
N LYS A 106 23.74 -6.49 4.15
CA LYS A 106 25.14 -6.83 3.85
C LYS A 106 25.73 -7.90 4.78
N SER A 107 25.25 -7.96 6.03
CA SER A 107 25.65 -9.00 6.99
C SER A 107 24.88 -10.32 6.81
N GLY A 108 23.89 -10.36 5.91
CA GLY A 108 23.05 -11.55 5.69
C GLY A 108 22.02 -11.80 6.78
N THR A 109 21.79 -10.83 7.68
CA THR A 109 20.79 -10.93 8.75
C THR A 109 19.39 -10.46 8.31
N ARG A 110 19.30 -9.86 7.11
CA ARG A 110 18.06 -9.52 6.44
C ARG A 110 18.21 -9.74 4.93
N ASP A 111 17.10 -10.09 4.28
CA ASP A 111 17.00 -10.07 2.83
C ASP A 111 16.21 -8.84 2.35
N LYS A 112 16.47 -8.39 1.11
CA LYS A 112 15.68 -7.34 0.46
C LYS A 112 14.72 -7.92 -0.58
N ALA A 113 13.62 -7.23 -0.86
CA ALA A 113 12.70 -7.57 -1.92
C ALA A 113 13.11 -6.96 -3.26
N ARG A 114 12.83 -7.70 -4.33
CA ARG A 114 12.85 -7.20 -5.70
C ARG A 114 11.63 -7.72 -6.44
N LEU A 115 10.97 -6.84 -7.19
CA LEU A 115 9.79 -7.19 -7.98
C LEU A 115 10.10 -7.05 -9.46
N TYR A 116 9.60 -8.00 -10.24
CA TYR A 116 9.58 -7.92 -11.70
C TYR A 116 8.14 -7.78 -12.15
N VAL A 117 7.81 -6.63 -12.76
CA VAL A 117 6.44 -6.25 -13.12
C VAL A 117 6.29 -6.20 -14.63
N LYS A 118 5.37 -7.03 -15.14
CA LYS A 118 5.01 -7.12 -16.57
C LYS A 118 3.55 -6.73 -16.75
N SER A 119 3.25 -5.92 -17.75
CA SER A 119 1.85 -5.67 -18.12
C SER A 119 1.23 -6.90 -18.76
N LYS A 120 -0.05 -7.13 -18.49
CA LYS A 120 -0.92 -8.06 -19.22
C LYS A 120 -2.03 -7.27 -19.88
N PRO A 121 -1.80 -6.76 -21.10
CA PRO A 121 -2.80 -5.95 -21.79
C PRO A 121 -4.15 -6.64 -21.98
N ALA A 122 -4.14 -7.92 -22.34
CA ALA A 122 -5.36 -8.68 -22.60
C ALA A 122 -6.28 -8.83 -21.37
N SER A 123 -5.72 -8.76 -20.16
CA SER A 123 -6.48 -8.87 -18.91
C SER A 123 -6.57 -7.54 -18.15
N GLY A 124 -6.02 -6.44 -18.69
CA GLY A 124 -5.95 -5.14 -18.00
C GLY A 124 -5.21 -5.19 -16.66
N GLY A 125 -4.30 -6.16 -16.47
CA GLY A 125 -3.65 -6.45 -15.19
C GLY A 125 -2.13 -6.48 -15.28
N LEU A 126 -1.49 -6.89 -14.20
CA LEU A 126 -0.04 -7.06 -14.09
C LEU A 126 0.31 -8.50 -13.68
N GLN A 127 1.44 -8.99 -14.18
CA GLN A 127 2.15 -10.11 -13.60
C GLN A 127 3.32 -9.60 -12.79
N VAL A 128 3.33 -9.91 -11.51
CA VAL A 128 4.40 -9.54 -10.59
C VAL A 128 5.10 -10.79 -10.09
N THR A 129 6.40 -10.86 -10.27
CA THR A 129 7.23 -11.91 -9.65
C THR A 129 8.02 -11.28 -8.51
N GLU A 130 7.79 -11.74 -7.28
CA GLU A 130 8.61 -11.36 -6.13
C GLU A 130 9.82 -12.29 -6.01
N VAL A 131 11.00 -11.69 -5.84
CA VAL A 131 12.23 -12.39 -5.49
C VAL A 131 12.83 -11.80 -4.23
N THR A 132 13.47 -12.67 -3.47
CA THR A 132 14.31 -12.32 -2.33
C THR A 132 15.73 -12.15 -2.82
N VAL A 133 16.37 -11.04 -2.46
CA VAL A 133 17.76 -10.74 -2.81
C VAL A 133 18.62 -10.80 -1.56
N GLN A 134 19.58 -11.72 -1.56
CA GLN A 134 20.50 -11.94 -0.44
C GLN A 134 21.88 -11.40 -0.79
N SER A 135 22.57 -10.81 0.18
CA SER A 135 23.99 -10.46 0.03
C SER A 135 24.84 -11.70 0.32
N LYS A 136 25.65 -12.12 -0.65
CA LYS A 136 26.52 -13.29 -0.51
C LYS A 136 27.86 -13.03 -1.21
N ASP A 137 28.97 -13.24 -0.49
CA ASP A 137 30.33 -13.14 -1.01
C ASP A 137 30.64 -11.81 -1.74
N GLY A 138 30.04 -10.71 -1.27
CA GLY A 138 30.17 -9.38 -1.89
C GLY A 138 29.30 -9.16 -3.14
N GLY A 139 28.47 -10.13 -3.53
CA GLY A 139 27.50 -10.05 -4.62
C GLY A 139 26.04 -10.17 -4.16
N GLU A 140 25.13 -10.08 -5.13
CA GLU A 140 23.71 -10.35 -4.94
C GLU A 140 23.35 -11.74 -5.46
N SER A 141 22.51 -12.47 -4.71
CA SER A 141 21.85 -13.69 -5.20
C SER A 141 20.34 -13.54 -5.09
N GLU A 142 19.60 -13.98 -6.11
CA GLU A 142 18.15 -13.90 -6.15
C GLU A 142 17.51 -15.28 -5.96
N LYS A 143 16.48 -15.34 -5.13
CA LYS A 143 15.65 -16.52 -4.93
C LYS A 143 14.19 -16.16 -5.16
N PRO A 144 13.48 -16.81 -6.11
CA PRO A 144 12.05 -16.60 -6.30
C PRO A 144 11.26 -16.95 -5.03
N LYS A 145 10.26 -16.12 -4.69
CA LYS A 145 9.31 -16.39 -3.60
C LYS A 145 8.10 -17.20 -4.03
N GLY A 146 8.09 -17.72 -5.26
CA GLY A 146 7.00 -18.50 -5.83
C GLY A 146 6.86 -18.25 -7.33
N GLY A 147 5.67 -18.55 -7.85
CA GLY A 147 5.28 -18.16 -9.21
C GLY A 147 4.94 -16.67 -9.32
N PHE A 148 4.62 -16.22 -10.53
CA PHE A 148 4.08 -14.88 -10.71
C PHE A 148 2.71 -14.78 -10.02
N GLN A 149 2.42 -13.59 -9.52
CA GLN A 149 1.14 -13.20 -8.96
C GLN A 149 0.44 -12.24 -9.92
N GLU A 150 -0.88 -12.32 -9.98
CA GLU A 150 -1.68 -11.42 -10.82
C GLU A 150 -2.23 -10.27 -9.99
N TYR A 151 -2.14 -9.07 -10.54
CA TYR A 151 -2.64 -7.84 -9.94
C TYR A 151 -3.57 -7.13 -10.90
N VAL A 152 -4.59 -6.48 -10.35
CA VAL A 152 -5.52 -5.61 -11.08
C VAL A 152 -5.55 -4.23 -10.44
N PRO A 153 -6.07 -3.22 -11.15
CA PRO A 153 -6.25 -1.90 -10.56
C PRO A 153 -7.05 -1.97 -9.25
N PHE A 154 -6.61 -1.18 -8.27
CA PHE A 154 -7.27 -1.08 -6.98
C PHE A 154 -8.67 -0.45 -7.15
N PRO A 155 -9.71 -0.94 -6.47
CA PRO A 155 -11.03 -0.31 -6.52
C PRO A 155 -10.98 1.13 -6.00
N GLU A 156 -11.40 2.11 -6.81
CA GLU A 156 -11.30 3.55 -6.50
C GLU A 156 -11.98 3.97 -5.18
N SER A 157 -12.91 3.18 -4.65
CA SER A 157 -13.71 3.51 -3.47
C SER A 157 -13.11 3.12 -2.12
N THR A 158 -11.95 2.46 -2.09
CA THR A 158 -11.42 1.90 -0.83
C THR A 158 -10.21 2.70 -0.35
N PRO A 159 -10.34 3.53 0.71
CA PRO A 159 -9.26 4.39 1.16
C PRO A 159 -8.20 3.57 1.90
N PHE A 160 -7.18 3.13 1.18
CA PHE A 160 -5.99 2.50 1.73
C PHE A 160 -4.80 3.45 1.64
N THR A 161 -4.02 3.49 2.72
CA THR A 161 -2.72 4.13 2.66
C THR A 161 -1.66 3.17 2.10
N PHE A 162 -0.80 3.74 1.26
CA PHE A 162 0.36 3.08 0.66
C PHE A 162 1.68 3.70 1.10
N ARG A 163 1.67 4.88 1.75
CA ARG A 163 2.91 5.61 2.07
C ARG A 163 3.75 4.80 3.08
N PRO A 164 5.03 4.52 2.77
CA PRO A 164 5.98 3.95 3.72
C PRO A 164 6.16 4.86 4.93
N CYS A 165 6.71 4.30 6.00
CA CYS A 165 6.96 5.05 7.21
C CYS A 165 8.27 5.84 7.11
N ASP A 166 8.22 7.10 7.50
CA ASP A 166 9.36 8.02 7.59
C ASP A 166 9.98 8.02 9.00
N GLY A 167 9.36 7.37 9.99
CA GLY A 167 9.90 7.26 11.34
C GLY A 167 9.02 6.49 12.32
N PRO A 168 9.48 6.37 13.57
CA PRO A 168 8.78 5.63 14.61
C PRO A 168 7.53 6.35 15.10
N LEU A 169 6.50 5.56 15.41
CA LEU A 169 5.34 5.97 16.20
C LEU A 169 5.41 5.29 17.57
N PHE A 170 5.09 6.00 18.64
CA PHE A 170 5.10 5.46 19.99
C PHE A 170 3.68 5.24 20.48
N LEU A 171 3.53 4.24 21.35
CA LEU A 171 2.29 3.91 22.05
C LEU A 171 2.54 3.92 23.57
N GLY A 172 1.47 4.10 24.35
CA GLY A 172 1.53 4.00 25.82
C GLY A 172 2.34 5.12 26.47
N PRO A 173 3.16 4.86 27.50
CA PRO A 173 3.94 5.90 28.18
C PRO A 173 4.86 6.69 27.25
N ALA A 174 5.56 6.01 26.34
CA ALA A 174 6.43 6.63 25.35
C ALA A 174 5.68 7.51 24.34
N ALA A 175 4.37 7.31 24.16
CA ALA A 175 3.57 8.25 23.37
C ALA A 175 3.38 9.60 24.06
N SER A 176 3.39 9.63 25.40
CA SER A 176 3.05 10.83 26.18
C SER A 176 4.27 11.53 26.79
N ASP A 177 5.46 10.95 26.66
CA ASP A 177 6.69 11.45 27.25
C ASP A 177 7.87 11.27 26.27
N SER A 178 8.45 12.39 25.83
CA SER A 178 9.56 12.39 24.87
C SER A 178 10.85 11.79 25.46
N ALA A 179 11.04 11.86 26.78
CA ALA A 179 12.19 11.25 27.43
C ALA A 179 12.07 9.72 27.43
N GLU A 180 10.86 9.18 27.64
CA GLU A 180 10.62 7.74 27.55
C GLU A 180 10.70 7.24 26.11
N ALA A 181 10.21 8.01 25.13
CA ALA A 181 10.40 7.72 23.70
C ALA A 181 11.90 7.66 23.33
N ALA A 182 12.68 8.65 23.76
CA ALA A 182 14.12 8.69 23.53
C ALA A 182 14.84 7.51 24.20
N LYS A 183 14.41 7.11 25.40
CA LYS A 183 14.92 5.95 26.11
C LYS A 183 14.64 4.65 25.34
N GLN A 184 13.41 4.43 24.85
CA GLN A 184 13.09 3.26 24.02
C GLN A 184 13.97 3.18 22.77
N LEU A 185 14.15 4.29 22.05
CA LEU A 185 15.03 4.31 20.88
C LEU A 185 16.47 3.92 21.22
N LYS A 186 16.98 4.43 22.34
CA LYS A 186 18.38 4.22 22.76
C LYS A 186 18.62 2.82 23.33
N GLU A 187 17.71 2.30 24.13
CA GLU A 187 17.90 1.08 24.92
C GLU A 187 17.30 -0.14 24.22
N GLU A 188 16.17 0.02 23.54
CA GLU A 188 15.40 -1.08 22.92
C GLU A 188 15.56 -1.10 21.38
N GLY A 189 16.17 -0.07 20.80
CA GLY A 189 16.40 0.03 19.36
C GLY A 189 15.16 0.40 18.54
N GLY A 190 14.08 0.84 19.20
CA GLY A 190 12.83 1.24 18.55
C GLY A 190 11.65 1.29 19.52
N PRO A 191 10.44 1.65 19.05
CA PRO A 191 9.23 1.60 19.86
C PRO A 191 8.87 0.17 20.28
N PHE A 192 8.35 0.02 21.49
CA PHE A 192 7.85 -1.27 21.97
C PHE A 192 6.60 -1.70 21.15
N PRO A 193 6.54 -2.93 20.60
CA PRO A 193 5.43 -3.36 19.75
C PRO A 193 4.23 -3.95 20.52
N GLY A 194 4.40 -4.43 21.76
CA GLY A 194 3.32 -5.07 22.52
C GLY A 194 2.51 -4.07 23.33
N HIS A 195 1.18 -4.04 23.22
CA HIS A 195 0.35 -3.12 24.01
C HIS A 195 -0.92 -3.79 24.49
N ALA A 196 -1.32 -3.50 25.72
CA ALA A 196 -2.60 -3.96 26.23
C ALA A 196 -3.73 -3.36 25.39
N LEU A 197 -4.70 -4.20 25.02
CA LEU A 197 -5.93 -3.75 24.40
C LEU A 197 -6.66 -2.82 25.38
N GLY A 198 -7.07 -1.66 24.87
CA GLY A 198 -7.77 -0.67 25.64
C GLY A 198 -8.68 0.16 24.76
N LYS A 199 -9.71 0.76 25.36
CA LYS A 199 -10.58 1.70 24.64
C LYS A 199 -9.84 2.96 24.15
N ALA A 200 -8.72 3.28 24.79
CA ALA A 200 -7.93 4.47 24.53
C ALA A 200 -6.44 4.13 24.72
N ILE A 201 -5.72 3.97 23.61
CA ILE A 201 -4.27 3.77 23.62
C ILE A 201 -3.62 5.13 23.32
N PRO A 202 -2.79 5.69 24.21
CA PRO A 202 -2.04 6.91 23.89
C PRO A 202 -1.11 6.66 22.71
N VAL A 203 -1.10 7.56 21.73
CA VAL A 203 -0.26 7.47 20.52
C VAL A 203 0.45 8.80 20.30
N GLY A 204 1.73 8.76 19.99
CA GLY A 204 2.56 9.95 20.00
C GLY A 204 3.78 9.91 19.10
N VAL A 205 4.16 11.11 18.63
CA VAL A 205 5.43 11.41 17.97
C VAL A 205 5.97 12.72 18.52
N PHE A 206 7.29 12.79 18.67
CA PHE A 206 8.00 14.02 19.02
C PHE A 206 9.00 14.33 17.91
N THR A 207 8.89 15.52 17.31
CA THR A 207 9.77 15.97 16.22
C THR A 207 10.40 17.31 16.54
N GLU A 208 11.59 17.56 16.01
CA GLU A 208 12.21 18.88 16.10
C GLU A 208 11.35 19.92 15.38
N ALA A 209 10.81 20.90 16.11
CA ALA A 209 9.85 21.85 15.57
C ALA A 209 10.44 22.68 14.43
N ALA A 210 11.75 22.98 14.50
CA ALA A 210 12.47 23.70 13.45
C ALA A 210 12.62 22.90 12.14
N ALA A 211 12.61 21.56 12.21
CA ALA A 211 12.64 20.71 11.02
C ALA A 211 11.27 20.63 10.33
N ASP A 212 10.19 20.76 11.11
CA ASP A 212 8.83 20.74 10.58
C ASP A 212 8.47 22.03 9.82
N GLY A 213 9.05 23.18 10.17
CA GLY A 213 8.92 24.43 9.41
C GLY A 213 8.80 25.69 10.27
N ASP A 214 8.28 26.75 9.65
CA ASP A 214 8.10 28.05 10.29
C ASP A 214 6.99 28.03 11.37
N ALA A 215 7.20 28.76 12.46
CA ALA A 215 6.23 28.87 13.56
C ALA A 215 4.92 29.55 13.17
N SER A 216 4.91 30.33 12.07
CA SER A 216 3.71 30.98 11.53
C SER A 216 2.76 30.01 10.81
N CYS A 217 3.21 28.81 10.45
CA CYS A 217 2.36 27.80 9.82
C CYS A 217 1.53 27.05 10.87
N THR A 218 0.41 26.46 10.43
CA THR A 218 -0.36 25.51 11.23
C THR A 218 0.11 24.08 10.98
N TYR A 219 -0.13 23.22 11.96
CA TYR A 219 0.35 21.84 11.98
C TYR A 219 -0.78 20.93 12.46
N ASP A 220 -1.12 19.92 11.66
CA ASP A 220 -2.20 18.96 11.95
C ASP A 220 -1.87 17.55 11.46
N MET A 221 -2.62 16.55 11.91
CA MET A 221 -2.38 15.16 11.60
C MET A 221 -3.64 14.39 11.25
N ASP A 222 -3.46 13.40 10.37
CA ASP A 222 -4.47 12.37 10.07
C ASP A 222 -4.03 11.03 10.65
N LEU A 223 -5.01 10.27 11.12
CA LEU A 223 -4.79 9.01 11.81
C LEU A 223 -5.26 7.84 10.94
N PHE A 224 -4.46 6.78 10.88
CA PHE A 224 -4.80 5.55 10.16
C PHE A 224 -4.57 4.32 11.03
N PHE A 225 -5.54 3.41 11.00
CA PHE A 225 -5.52 2.13 11.70
C PHE A 225 -5.79 1.01 10.69
N ASP A 226 -4.91 0.02 10.63
CA ASP A 226 -4.91 -1.05 9.63
C ASP A 226 -5.05 -0.52 8.20
N ASP A 227 -4.27 0.53 7.93
CA ASP A 227 -4.16 1.21 6.65
C ASP A 227 -5.42 1.93 6.15
N ARG A 228 -6.39 2.12 7.03
CA ARG A 228 -7.63 2.87 6.75
C ARG A 228 -7.73 4.08 7.64
N PRO A 229 -8.49 5.13 7.25
CA PRO A 229 -8.77 6.24 8.15
C PRO A 229 -9.24 5.73 9.50
N ALA A 230 -8.58 6.16 10.57
CA ALA A 230 -8.97 5.78 11.91
C ALA A 230 -10.39 6.29 12.20
N THR A 231 -11.12 5.56 13.03
CA THR A 231 -12.46 5.97 13.47
C THR A 231 -12.50 6.04 14.99
N ASP A 232 -13.34 6.92 15.52
CA ASP A 232 -13.64 6.96 16.95
C ASP A 232 -14.56 5.80 17.38
N GLU A 233 -14.90 5.72 18.67
CA GLU A 233 -15.81 4.70 19.21
C GLU A 233 -17.20 4.74 18.53
N GLY A 234 -17.61 5.90 17.99
CA GLY A 234 -18.86 6.08 17.24
C GLY A 234 -18.76 5.73 15.75
N GLY A 235 -17.58 5.34 15.26
CA GLY A 235 -17.33 5.03 13.86
C GLY A 235 -17.12 6.25 12.96
N ALA A 236 -17.01 7.46 13.52
CA ALA A 236 -16.70 8.65 12.75
C ALA A 236 -15.20 8.72 12.45
N ALA A 237 -14.84 9.09 11.22
CA ALA A 237 -13.44 9.22 10.82
C ALA A 237 -12.73 10.31 11.63
N GLN A 238 -11.56 9.99 12.17
CA GLN A 238 -10.68 10.93 12.83
C GLN A 238 -9.70 11.51 11.81
N SER A 239 -9.86 12.79 11.49
CA SER A 239 -8.95 13.53 10.61
C SER A 239 -8.70 14.93 11.16
N ALA A 240 -7.54 15.50 10.84
CA ALA A 240 -7.14 16.86 11.17
C ALA A 240 -7.14 17.19 12.69
N LEU A 241 -6.44 16.38 13.49
CA LEU A 241 -6.11 16.75 14.86
C LEU A 241 -4.93 17.74 14.87
N ALA A 242 -5.05 18.83 15.63
CA ALA A 242 -3.96 19.80 15.73
C ALA A 242 -2.74 19.18 16.43
N ALA A 243 -1.53 19.59 16.01
CA ALA A 243 -0.32 19.32 16.77
C ALA A 243 -0.38 19.99 18.14
N GLY A 244 0.32 19.41 19.12
CA GLY A 244 0.53 20.01 20.43
C GLY A 244 1.50 21.19 20.40
N ASP A 245 1.61 21.85 21.54
CA ASP A 245 2.55 22.95 21.76
C ASP A 245 4.01 22.49 21.59
N VAL A 246 4.87 23.45 21.25
CA VAL A 246 6.32 23.21 21.19
C VAL A 246 6.91 23.34 22.60
N VAL A 247 7.52 22.27 23.09
CA VAL A 247 8.19 22.21 24.39
C VAL A 247 9.62 21.76 24.18
N ASP A 248 10.59 22.47 24.74
CA ASP A 248 12.02 22.18 24.63
C ASP A 248 12.52 21.97 23.18
N GLY A 249 11.95 22.75 22.24
CA GLY A 249 12.29 22.67 20.82
C GLY A 249 11.56 21.57 20.04
N GLN A 250 10.80 20.71 20.71
CA GLN A 250 10.07 19.61 20.08
C GLN A 250 8.58 19.92 19.93
N ARG A 251 8.04 19.59 18.76
CA ARG A 251 6.60 19.56 18.47
C ARG A 251 6.07 18.17 18.76
N ALA A 252 5.06 18.09 19.62
CA ALA A 252 4.39 16.84 19.94
C ALA A 252 3.17 16.63 19.05
N TRP A 253 2.97 15.40 18.57
CA TRP A 253 1.82 14.97 17.79
C TRP A 253 1.13 13.86 18.56
N LEU A 254 0.12 14.22 19.34
CA LEU A 254 -0.39 13.37 20.42
C LEU A 254 -1.88 13.08 20.27
N VAL A 255 -2.22 11.81 20.41
CA VAL A 255 -3.58 11.32 20.56
C VAL A 255 -3.66 10.71 21.95
N SER A 256 -4.35 11.37 22.88
CA SER A 256 -4.44 10.91 24.27
C SER A 256 -5.14 9.56 24.41
N GLY A 257 -5.99 9.22 23.44
CA GLY A 257 -6.70 7.94 23.39
C GLY A 257 -7.13 7.60 21.98
N TRP A 258 -6.37 6.75 21.32
CA TRP A 258 -6.74 6.17 20.04
C TRP A 258 -7.58 4.91 20.27
N TYR A 259 -8.75 4.86 19.65
CA TYR A 259 -9.64 3.71 19.70
C TYR A 259 -9.12 2.54 18.85
N ALA A 260 -8.77 1.42 19.49
CA ALA A 260 -8.38 0.18 18.85
C ALA A 260 -9.35 -0.94 19.29
N PRO A 261 -10.32 -1.34 18.44
CA PRO A 261 -11.46 -2.13 18.89
C PRO A 261 -11.20 -3.62 19.15
N TYR A 262 -10.07 -4.16 18.68
CA TYR A 262 -9.79 -5.60 18.73
C TYR A 262 -8.31 -5.88 18.96
N SER A 263 -8.03 -7.08 19.48
CA SER A 263 -6.68 -7.63 19.68
C SER A 263 -6.11 -8.20 18.37
N GLY A 264 -4.79 -8.34 18.31
CA GLY A 264 -4.10 -8.97 17.18
C GLY A 264 -2.92 -8.15 16.69
N ASN A 265 -2.48 -8.42 15.46
CA ASN A 265 -1.45 -7.63 14.79
C ASN A 265 -2.10 -6.47 14.06
N HIS A 266 -1.58 -5.27 14.26
CA HIS A 266 -2.15 -4.04 13.72
C HIS A 266 -1.09 -3.10 13.20
N HIS A 267 -1.53 -2.18 12.36
CA HIS A 267 -0.73 -1.07 11.88
C HIS A 267 -1.33 0.27 12.27
N PHE A 268 -0.56 1.03 13.04
CA PHE A 268 -0.88 2.40 13.41
C PHE A 268 -0.06 3.34 12.53
N GLN A 269 -0.68 4.38 11.98
CA GLN A 269 0.04 5.44 11.26
C GLN A 269 -0.49 6.84 11.53
N MET A 270 0.42 7.78 11.70
CA MET A 270 0.14 9.20 11.87
C MET A 270 0.77 9.99 10.74
N TYR A 271 -0.06 10.72 9.99
CA TYR A 271 0.37 11.55 8.87
C TYR A 271 0.45 12.97 9.37
N ARG A 272 1.63 13.56 9.38
CA ARG A 272 1.86 14.91 9.89
C ARG A 272 1.89 15.90 8.76
N TYR A 273 1.22 17.02 8.90
CA TYR A 273 1.11 18.03 7.85
C TYR A 273 1.42 19.43 8.36
N ARG A 274 1.79 20.30 7.42
CA ARG A 274 1.97 21.74 7.63
C ARG A 274 1.14 22.50 6.62
N THR A 275 0.50 23.57 7.06
CA THR A 275 -0.18 24.54 6.20
C THR A 275 0.30 25.94 6.53
N CYS A 276 0.94 26.61 5.58
CA CYS A 276 1.40 27.99 5.71
C CYS A 276 0.43 28.93 4.99
N GLU A 277 0.48 30.23 5.29
CA GLU A 277 -0.41 31.23 4.67
C GLU A 277 -0.34 31.16 3.13
N GLY A 278 -1.50 31.00 2.49
CA GLY A 278 -1.62 30.94 1.03
C GLY A 278 -1.06 29.67 0.37
N ALA A 279 -0.60 28.67 1.14
CA ALA A 279 -0.03 27.43 0.64
C ALA A 279 -0.97 26.23 0.85
N GLU A 280 -0.77 25.17 0.05
CA GLU A 280 -1.47 23.90 0.22
C GLU A 280 -0.95 23.13 1.46
N ARG A 281 -1.83 22.32 2.06
CA ARG A 281 -1.49 21.40 3.16
C ARG A 281 -0.44 20.39 2.67
N THR A 282 0.77 20.51 3.20
CA THR A 282 1.93 19.73 2.77
C THR A 282 2.19 18.60 3.76
N LEU A 283 2.34 17.37 3.28
CA LEU A 283 2.75 16.23 4.10
C LEU A 283 4.21 16.39 4.54
N LEU A 284 4.44 16.43 5.85
CA LEU A 284 5.77 16.45 6.46
C LEU A 284 6.36 15.05 6.58
N GLY A 285 5.54 14.06 6.89
CA GLY A 285 5.94 12.65 6.96
C GLY A 285 4.89 11.77 7.61
N VAL A 286 5.16 10.47 7.59
CA VAL A 286 4.31 9.41 8.15
C VAL A 286 5.08 8.66 9.22
N GLN A 287 4.56 8.61 10.43
CA GLN A 287 5.12 7.79 11.50
C GLN A 287 4.24 6.58 11.69
N CYS A 288 4.85 5.42 11.90
CA CYS A 288 4.08 4.19 12.06
C CYS A 288 4.65 3.25 13.10
N LEU A 289 3.79 2.32 13.52
CA LEU A 289 4.16 1.18 14.32
C LEU A 289 3.32 -0.02 13.91
N GLU A 290 3.98 -1.15 13.67
CA GLU A 290 3.34 -2.46 13.69
C GLU A 290 3.31 -2.94 15.14
N ALA A 291 2.11 -3.13 15.69
CA ALA A 291 1.92 -3.45 17.09
C ALA A 291 1.07 -4.72 17.26
N VAL A 292 1.30 -5.41 18.38
CA VAL A 292 0.49 -6.53 18.83
C VAL A 292 -0.36 -6.07 20.00
N LEU A 293 -1.68 -6.07 19.84
CA LEU A 293 -2.64 -5.72 20.89
C LEU A 293 -3.12 -6.98 21.61
N GLU A 294 -3.03 -6.98 22.94
CA GLU A 294 -3.33 -8.12 23.83
C GLU A 294 -4.57 -7.92 24.70
#